data_AF-A0A263D3T8-F1
#
_entry.id   AF-A0A263D3T8-F1
#
_cell.length_a   1.000
_cell.length_b   1.000
_cell.length_c   1.000
_cell.angle_alpha   90.00
_cell.angle_beta   90.00
_cell.angle_gamma   90.00
#
_symmetry.space_group_name_H-M   'P 1'
#
loop_
_entity.id
_entity.type
_entity.pdbx_description
1 polymer ?
#
loop_
_entity_poly.entity_id
_entity_poly.type
_entity_poly.pdbx_seq_one_letter_code
_entity_poly.pdbx_strand_id
1 'polypeptide(L)'
;MERQRGAGDLRLVDVPVGESEGQPRLRSVVSYVQRGGRMTVAQQRAWDERWPELGRAVAALEPGPLDFDAWFGRTAPVTLEIGSGMGETTSQLAAAEPERNYVAVEVYEAGLGQLMLRADRLDVTNLRLLHGDAVILLNAHVEPESLAGVRIYFPDPWPKKRHHKRRLVQPEFVALVASRLKPGGTVHMATDWEHYAEQMLAVCSAEPLLRNRFADEPGGWAPRPDWRPVTKFENRARDEGRISRDLVFERIG
;
A
#
# COMPACT_ATOMS: atom_id res chain seq x y z
N MET A 1 -63.04 48.29 -6.01
CA MET A 1 -61.88 47.41 -5.76
C MET A 1 -61.45 46.78 -7.06
N GLU A 2 -60.20 47.02 -7.42
CA GLU A 2 -59.53 46.75 -8.69
C GLU A 2 -59.76 45.36 -9.29
N ARG A 3 -59.97 45.32 -10.62
CA ARG A 3 -59.34 44.31 -11.49
C ARG A 3 -59.00 44.95 -12.83
N GLN A 4 -57.72 45.29 -12.99
CA GLN A 4 -57.10 45.52 -14.28
C GLN A 4 -55.81 44.69 -14.29
N ARG A 5 -55.67 43.79 -15.26
CA ARG A 5 -54.41 43.40 -15.89
C ARG A 5 -54.77 42.53 -17.10
N GLY A 6 -54.56 43.11 -18.28
CA GLY A 6 -54.49 42.40 -19.54
C GLY A 6 -53.08 41.90 -19.83
N ALA A 7 -53.05 40.89 -20.69
CA ALA A 7 -52.08 40.56 -21.73
C ALA A 7 -50.57 40.61 -21.42
N GLY A 8 -49.91 39.47 -21.61
CA GLY A 8 -48.45 39.36 -21.68
C GLY A 8 -48.04 37.97 -22.14
N ASP A 9 -48.00 37.80 -23.46
CA ASP A 9 -47.37 36.73 -24.22
C ASP A 9 -45.95 36.43 -23.69
N LEU A 10 -45.77 35.29 -23.01
CA LEU A 10 -44.48 34.84 -22.48
C LEU A 10 -43.84 33.90 -23.48
N ARG A 11 -42.96 34.49 -24.29
CA ARG A 11 -42.02 33.81 -25.17
C ARG A 11 -41.10 32.90 -24.35
N LEU A 12 -40.95 31.66 -24.82
CA LEU A 12 -39.88 30.75 -24.41
C LEU A 12 -38.54 31.46 -24.57
N VAL A 13 -37.82 31.59 -23.46
CA VAL A 13 -36.43 32.03 -23.46
C VAL A 13 -35.59 30.76 -23.38
N ASP A 14 -34.91 30.45 -24.48
CA ASP A 14 -33.92 29.38 -24.53
C ASP A 14 -32.81 29.66 -23.51
N VAL A 15 -32.69 28.78 -22.50
CA VAL A 15 -31.57 28.77 -21.58
C VAL A 15 -30.46 27.95 -22.23
N PRO A 16 -29.25 28.51 -22.48
CA PRO A 16 -28.16 27.72 -23.03
C PRO A 16 -27.74 26.67 -22.01
N VAL A 17 -27.84 25.41 -22.40
CA VAL A 17 -27.26 24.27 -21.71
C VAL A 17 -25.74 24.46 -21.77
N GLY A 18 -25.14 24.83 -20.64
CA GLY A 18 -23.70 24.83 -20.49
C GLY A 18 -23.19 23.39 -20.65
N GLU A 19 -22.58 23.12 -21.79
CA GLU A 19 -21.78 21.93 -22.01
C GLU A 19 -20.63 21.94 -20.98
N SER A 20 -20.73 21.10 -19.95
CA SER A 20 -19.55 20.77 -19.16
C SER A 20 -18.67 19.91 -20.05
N GLU A 21 -17.69 20.53 -20.70
CA GLU A 21 -16.62 19.82 -21.38
C GLU A 21 -16.00 18.83 -20.39
N GLY A 22 -16.33 17.55 -20.60
CA GLY A 22 -15.73 16.45 -19.89
C GLY A 22 -14.26 16.41 -20.25
N GLN A 23 -13.43 17.09 -19.45
CA GLN A 23 -12.01 16.80 -19.43
C GLN A 23 -11.87 15.29 -19.24
N PRO A 24 -11.22 14.57 -20.17
CA PRO A 24 -10.96 13.16 -19.95
C PRO A 24 -10.12 13.10 -18.69
N ARG A 25 -10.70 12.63 -17.57
CA ARG A 25 -9.93 12.23 -16.40
C ARG A 25 -9.00 11.16 -16.92
N LEU A 26 -7.75 11.53 -17.21
CA LEU A 26 -6.68 10.60 -17.51
C LEU A 26 -6.60 9.73 -16.27
N ARG A 27 -7.26 8.57 -16.31
CA ARG A 27 -7.13 7.56 -15.27
C ARG A 27 -5.64 7.25 -15.21
N SER A 28 -5.00 7.71 -14.14
CA SER A 28 -3.60 7.39 -13.88
C SER A 28 -3.46 5.87 -13.88
N VAL A 29 -2.33 5.40 -14.41
CA VAL A 29 -2.03 3.98 -14.45
C VAL A 29 -1.76 3.53 -13.01
N VAL A 30 -2.77 2.98 -12.34
CA VAL A 30 -2.64 2.46 -10.99
C VAL A 30 -1.96 1.09 -10.98
N SER A 31 -1.22 0.81 -9.90
CA SER A 31 -0.47 -0.44 -9.76
C SER A 31 -1.22 -1.59 -9.11
N TYR A 32 -2.39 -1.30 -8.54
CA TYR A 32 -3.23 -2.25 -7.81
C TYR A 32 -4.51 -2.58 -8.56
N VAL A 33 -5.06 -3.76 -8.31
CA VAL A 33 -6.42 -4.13 -8.70
C VAL A 33 -7.41 -3.72 -7.60
N GLN A 34 -8.33 -2.79 -7.90
CA GLN A 34 -9.47 -2.54 -7.00
C GLN A 34 -10.38 -3.77 -7.00
N ARG A 35 -10.46 -4.45 -5.87
CA ARG A 35 -11.49 -5.47 -5.63
C ARG A 35 -12.66 -4.79 -4.94
N GLY A 36 -13.78 -4.68 -5.64
CA GLY A 36 -15.04 -4.40 -4.96
C GLY A 36 -15.40 -5.58 -4.06
N GLY A 37 -15.84 -5.32 -2.83
CA GLY A 37 -16.31 -6.38 -1.94
C GLY A 37 -16.92 -5.81 -0.68
N ARG A 38 -18.13 -6.26 -0.36
CA ARG A 38 -18.75 -5.99 0.95
C ARG A 38 -17.90 -6.63 2.04
N MET A 39 -17.66 -5.88 3.12
CA MET A 39 -17.17 -6.45 4.35
C MET A 39 -18.13 -7.52 4.87
N THR A 40 -17.59 -8.55 5.52
CA THR A 40 -18.39 -9.45 6.36
C THR A 40 -18.91 -8.70 7.58
N VAL A 41 -19.92 -9.25 8.28
CA VAL A 41 -20.44 -8.64 9.52
C VAL A 41 -19.33 -8.43 10.55
N ALA A 42 -18.42 -9.40 10.71
CA ALA A 42 -17.31 -9.30 11.63
C ALA A 42 -16.29 -8.21 11.20
N GLN A 43 -16.00 -8.09 9.90
CA GLN A 43 -15.10 -7.06 9.39
C GLN A 43 -15.69 -5.66 9.55
N GLN A 44 -16.99 -5.51 9.29
CA GLN A 44 -17.69 -4.24 9.50
C GLN A 44 -17.66 -3.84 10.97
N ARG A 45 -17.95 -4.79 11.87
CA ARG A 45 -17.87 -4.54 13.31
C ARG A 45 -16.47 -4.10 13.74
N ALA A 46 -15.43 -4.80 13.28
CA ALA A 46 -14.05 -4.42 13.56
C ALA A 46 -13.71 -3.03 13.00
N TRP A 47 -14.23 -2.69 11.82
CA TRP A 47 -14.11 -1.34 11.27
C TRP A 47 -14.73 -0.30 12.19
N ASP A 48 -15.99 -0.49 12.57
CA ASP A 48 -16.72 0.48 13.40
C ASP A 48 -16.08 0.63 14.80
N GLU A 49 -15.58 -0.46 15.39
CA GLU A 49 -15.02 -0.48 16.74
C GLU A 49 -13.54 -0.07 16.81
N ARG A 50 -12.72 -0.40 15.81
CA ARG A 50 -11.23 -0.29 15.89
C ARG A 50 -10.64 0.74 14.94
N TRP A 51 -11.29 1.03 13.81
CA TRP A 51 -10.79 2.00 12.84
C TRP A 51 -10.57 3.41 13.41
N PRO A 52 -11.45 3.97 14.28
CA PRO A 52 -11.25 5.31 14.83
C PRO A 52 -9.93 5.48 15.60
N GLU A 53 -9.42 4.41 16.20
CA GLU A 53 -8.16 4.39 16.94
C GLU A 53 -6.97 4.03 16.04
N LEU A 54 -7.11 2.93 15.27
CA LEU A 54 -6.00 2.31 14.56
C LEU A 54 -5.79 2.86 13.15
N GLY A 55 -6.81 3.45 12.55
CA GLY A 55 -6.93 3.68 11.12
C GLY A 55 -7.00 5.16 10.72
N ARG A 56 -6.46 5.47 9.54
CA ARG A 56 -6.67 6.75 8.86
C ARG A 56 -6.80 6.53 7.35
N ALA A 57 -7.64 7.34 6.69
CA ALA A 57 -7.67 7.37 5.23
C ALA A 57 -6.58 8.32 4.72
N VAL A 58 -5.73 7.86 3.80
CA VAL A 58 -4.63 8.66 3.23
C VAL A 58 -5.16 9.96 2.62
N ALA A 59 -6.31 9.90 1.94
CA ALA A 59 -6.95 11.07 1.33
C ALA A 59 -7.52 12.08 2.33
N ALA A 60 -7.61 11.73 3.61
CA ALA A 60 -8.10 12.58 4.69
C ALA A 60 -6.99 13.01 5.67
N LEU A 61 -5.73 12.70 5.35
CA LEU A 61 -4.60 13.17 6.15
C LEU A 61 -4.35 14.66 5.89
N GLU A 62 -4.01 15.38 6.95
CA GLU A 62 -3.54 16.76 6.84
C GLU A 62 -2.25 16.83 6.04
N PRO A 63 -1.99 17.94 5.32
CA PRO A 63 -0.74 18.13 4.60
C PRO A 63 0.49 18.00 5.50
N GLY A 64 1.49 17.24 5.04
CA GLY A 64 2.75 17.04 5.74
C GLY A 64 2.92 15.64 6.34
N PRO A 65 4.10 15.37 6.94
CA PRO A 65 4.45 14.07 7.47
C PRO A 65 3.56 13.67 8.64
N LEU A 66 3.24 12.38 8.72
CA LEU A 66 2.61 11.77 9.89
C LEU A 66 3.60 11.74 11.05
N ASP A 67 3.14 12.18 12.22
CA ASP A 67 3.83 11.91 13.48
C ASP A 67 3.50 10.48 13.95
N PHE A 68 4.35 9.53 13.55
CA PHE A 68 4.19 8.13 13.96
C PHE A 68 4.31 7.97 15.48
N ASP A 69 5.23 8.67 16.13
CA ASP A 69 5.45 8.52 17.57
C ASP A 69 4.21 8.95 18.35
N ALA A 70 3.60 10.08 17.98
CA ALA A 70 2.33 10.51 18.56
C ALA A 70 1.18 9.53 18.24
N TRP A 71 1.10 8.99 17.02
CA TRP A 71 0.04 8.05 16.65
C TRP A 71 0.16 6.69 17.36
N PHE A 72 1.38 6.23 17.63
CA PHE A 72 1.65 5.02 18.40
C PHE A 72 1.68 5.27 19.92
N GLY A 73 1.84 6.51 20.37
CA GLY A 73 2.07 6.85 21.78
C GLY A 73 3.43 6.39 22.31
N ARG A 74 4.38 6.09 21.41
CA ARG A 74 5.74 5.61 21.73
C ARG A 74 6.68 5.81 20.55
N THR A 75 7.98 5.91 20.85
CA THR A 75 9.05 5.91 19.84
C THR A 75 9.61 4.51 19.64
N ALA A 76 9.54 4.01 18.40
CA ALA A 76 10.10 2.72 18.01
C ALA A 76 10.38 2.67 16.49
N PRO A 77 11.24 1.74 16.01
CA PRO A 77 11.49 1.58 14.57
C PRO A 77 10.19 1.30 13.80
N VAL A 78 9.89 2.13 12.79
CA VAL A 78 8.69 1.99 11.96
C VAL A 78 8.97 1.14 10.72
N THR A 79 8.15 0.10 10.52
CA THR A 79 8.11 -0.71 9.30
C THR A 79 6.80 -0.48 8.56
N LEU A 80 6.89 -0.03 7.31
CA LEU A 80 5.73 0.14 6.43
C LEU A 80 5.51 -1.11 5.58
N GLU A 81 4.32 -1.71 5.62
CA GLU A 81 3.92 -2.75 4.69
C GLU A 81 2.97 -2.18 3.63
N ILE A 82 3.35 -2.33 2.36
CA ILE A 82 2.57 -1.85 1.21
C ILE A 82 1.79 -3.02 0.60
N GLY A 83 0.47 -2.93 0.64
CA GLY A 83 -0.43 -3.96 0.14
C GLY A 83 -0.55 -5.13 1.11
N SER A 84 -0.93 -4.88 2.36
CA SER A 84 -1.10 -5.93 3.39
C SER A 84 -2.12 -7.01 3.02
N GLY A 85 -2.96 -6.76 2.02
CA GLY A 85 -3.99 -7.67 1.54
C GLY A 85 -4.97 -8.01 2.65
N MET A 86 -5.03 -9.28 3.03
CA MET A 86 -5.89 -9.73 4.12
C MET A 86 -5.22 -9.62 5.51
N GLY A 87 -3.95 -9.23 5.59
CA GLY A 87 -3.25 -8.98 6.84
C GLY A 87 -2.74 -10.21 7.60
N GLU A 88 -2.72 -11.39 6.97
CA GLU A 88 -2.20 -12.62 7.61
C GLU A 88 -0.74 -12.44 8.01
N THR A 89 0.12 -12.07 7.06
CA THR A 89 1.54 -11.85 7.31
C THR A 89 1.77 -10.69 8.27
N THR A 90 1.13 -9.54 8.03
CA THR A 90 1.26 -8.33 8.85
C THR A 90 0.97 -8.58 10.32
N SER A 91 -0.16 -9.23 10.62
CA SER A 91 -0.58 -9.46 12.01
C SER A 91 0.37 -10.40 12.76
N GLN A 92 0.85 -11.46 12.10
CA GLN A 92 1.81 -12.39 12.70
C GLN A 92 3.16 -11.71 12.96
N LEU A 93 3.66 -10.91 12.02
CA LEU A 93 4.94 -10.20 12.19
C LEU A 93 4.85 -9.09 13.23
N ALA A 94 3.72 -8.38 13.29
CA ALA A 94 3.48 -7.38 14.34
C ALA A 94 3.45 -8.02 15.73
N ALA A 95 2.79 -9.18 15.87
CA ALA A 95 2.78 -9.93 17.13
C ALA A 95 4.16 -10.47 17.52
N ALA A 96 4.97 -10.89 16.54
CA ALA A 96 6.30 -11.46 16.77
C ALA A 96 7.38 -10.42 17.12
N GLU A 97 7.19 -9.16 16.72
CA GLU A 97 8.16 -8.06 16.91
C GLU A 97 7.53 -6.87 17.67
N PRO A 98 7.11 -7.06 18.94
CA PRO A 98 6.39 -6.04 19.72
C PRO A 98 7.19 -4.75 19.95
N GLU A 99 8.50 -4.78 19.83
CA GLU A 99 9.42 -3.64 19.92
C GLU A 99 9.43 -2.75 18.67
N ARG A 100 8.83 -3.20 17.56
CA ARG A 100 8.70 -2.42 16.31
C ARG A 100 7.30 -1.85 16.15
N ASN A 101 7.19 -0.72 15.46
CA ASN A 101 5.91 -0.17 15.02
C ASN A 101 5.61 -0.61 13.58
N TYR A 102 4.40 -1.09 13.33
CA TYR A 102 3.93 -1.53 12.02
C TYR A 102 2.88 -0.59 11.46
N VAL A 103 3.09 -0.11 10.24
CA VAL A 103 2.09 0.65 9.49
C VAL A 103 1.73 -0.16 8.25
N ALA A 104 0.47 -0.53 8.10
CA ALA A 104 -0.02 -1.24 6.93
C ALA A 104 -0.82 -0.30 6.03
N VAL A 105 -0.40 -0.12 4.77
CA VAL A 105 -1.17 0.63 3.77
C VAL A 105 -1.81 -0.30 2.76
N GLU A 106 -3.11 -0.15 2.55
CA GLU A 106 -3.91 -1.00 1.67
C GLU A 106 -5.08 -0.22 1.05
N VAL A 107 -5.43 -0.55 -0.19
CA VAL A 107 -6.55 0.05 -0.92
C VAL A 107 -7.84 -0.75 -0.74
N TYR A 108 -7.74 -2.02 -0.37
CA TYR A 108 -8.86 -2.92 -0.13
C TYR A 108 -9.35 -2.86 1.32
N GLU A 109 -10.43 -2.13 1.56
CA GLU A 109 -11.00 -1.89 2.90
C GLU A 109 -11.31 -3.19 3.65
N ALA A 110 -11.95 -4.17 3.01
CA ALA A 110 -12.26 -5.44 3.67
C ALA A 110 -10.99 -6.23 4.05
N GLY A 111 -9.88 -5.98 3.37
CA GLY A 111 -8.55 -6.46 3.77
C GLY A 111 -8.08 -5.86 5.08
N LEU A 112 -8.20 -4.54 5.25
CA LEU A 112 -7.91 -3.84 6.50
C LEU A 112 -8.87 -4.26 7.64
N GLY A 113 -10.17 -4.41 7.35
CA GLY A 113 -11.14 -4.95 8.32
C GLY A 113 -10.75 -6.36 8.80
N GLN A 114 -10.25 -7.20 7.89
CA GLN A 114 -9.75 -8.52 8.24
C GLN A 114 -8.42 -8.46 9.02
N LEU A 115 -7.53 -7.52 8.70
CA LEU A 115 -6.28 -7.31 9.44
C LEU A 115 -6.57 -6.93 10.89
N MET A 116 -7.54 -6.04 11.15
CA MET A 116 -7.96 -5.69 12.52
C MET A 116 -8.45 -6.91 13.30
N LEU A 117 -9.29 -7.76 12.70
CA LEU A 117 -9.74 -9.01 13.34
C LEU A 117 -8.60 -9.97 13.69
N ARG A 118 -7.53 -10.00 12.87
CA ARG A 118 -6.36 -10.83 13.15
C ARG A 118 -5.48 -10.22 14.23
N ALA A 119 -5.29 -8.90 14.18
CA ALA A 119 -4.56 -8.15 15.19
C ALA A 119 -5.19 -8.33 16.57
N ASP A 120 -6.52 -8.23 16.67
CA ASP A 120 -7.25 -8.44 17.93
C ASP A 120 -7.09 -9.87 18.47
N ARG A 121 -7.07 -10.89 17.59
CA ARG A 121 -6.87 -12.28 18.00
C ARG A 121 -5.46 -12.55 18.54
N LEU A 122 -4.48 -11.80 18.06
CA LEU A 122 -3.07 -11.95 18.40
C LEU A 122 -2.61 -10.90 19.42
N ASP A 123 -3.54 -10.14 20.01
CA ASP A 123 -3.26 -9.07 20.97
C ASP A 123 -2.20 -8.05 20.47
N VAL A 124 -2.23 -7.75 19.17
CA VAL A 124 -1.29 -6.83 18.51
C VAL A 124 -1.60 -5.40 18.93
N THR A 125 -0.62 -4.73 19.55
CA THR A 125 -0.74 -3.34 20.04
C THR A 125 0.09 -2.35 19.24
N ASN A 126 1.00 -2.85 18.41
CA ASN A 126 2.01 -2.10 17.67
C ASN A 126 1.69 -1.95 16.17
N LEU A 127 0.40 -1.93 15.80
CA LEU A 127 -0.06 -1.81 14.41
C LEU A 127 -0.94 -0.57 14.19
N ARG A 128 -0.75 0.11 13.06
CA ARG A 128 -1.62 1.16 12.52
C ARG A 128 -1.94 0.90 11.06
N LEU A 129 -3.09 1.40 10.61
CA LEU A 129 -3.67 1.07 9.31
C LEU A 129 -3.92 2.34 8.50
N LEU A 130 -3.57 2.30 7.22
CA LEU A 130 -3.79 3.37 6.28
C LEU A 130 -4.59 2.86 5.09
N HIS A 131 -5.72 3.50 4.82
CA HIS A 131 -6.53 3.20 3.64
C HIS A 131 -6.19 4.17 2.52
N GLY A 132 -5.60 3.68 1.43
CA GLY A 132 -5.29 4.51 0.26
C GLY A 132 -4.05 4.08 -0.53
N ASP A 133 -3.63 4.96 -1.43
CA ASP A 133 -2.51 4.74 -2.33
C ASP A 133 -1.17 4.97 -1.62
N ALA A 134 -0.29 3.97 -1.67
CA ALA A 134 1.02 4.01 -1.01
C ALA A 134 1.99 5.02 -1.63
N VAL A 135 1.88 5.32 -2.93
CA VAL A 135 2.68 6.35 -3.60
C VAL A 135 2.28 7.73 -3.11
N ILE A 136 0.97 7.99 -2.95
CA ILE A 136 0.48 9.25 -2.36
C ILE A 136 0.98 9.37 -0.92
N LEU A 137 0.82 8.32 -0.11
CA LEU A 137 1.31 8.26 1.27
C LEU A 137 2.81 8.60 1.36
N LEU A 138 3.66 7.91 0.60
CA LEU A 138 5.10 8.10 0.63
C LEU A 138 5.53 9.50 0.16
N ASN A 139 4.83 10.09 -0.81
CA ASN A 139 5.16 11.43 -1.29
C ASN A 139 4.78 12.52 -0.29
N ALA A 140 3.58 12.46 0.27
CA ALA A 140 2.99 13.58 1.00
C ALA A 140 3.11 13.46 2.53
N HIS A 141 3.23 12.26 3.07
CA HIS A 141 2.99 12.00 4.49
C HIS A 141 4.05 11.13 5.18
N VAL A 142 5.12 10.76 4.48
CA VAL A 142 6.26 10.05 5.08
C VAL A 142 7.51 10.90 4.92
N GLU A 143 8.11 11.26 6.05
CA GLU A 143 9.35 12.04 6.10
C GLU A 143 10.51 11.24 5.45
N PRO A 144 11.42 11.89 4.69
CA PRO A 144 12.70 11.28 4.32
C PRO A 144 13.39 10.62 5.52
N GLU A 145 14.10 9.53 5.29
CA GLU A 145 14.94 8.87 6.30
C GLU A 145 14.22 8.60 7.65
N SER A 146 12.95 8.19 7.60
CA SER A 146 12.14 7.97 8.81
C SER A 146 11.83 6.49 9.07
N LEU A 147 11.73 5.69 8.01
CA LEU A 147 11.36 4.28 8.07
C LEU A 147 12.59 3.40 8.34
N ALA A 148 12.44 2.46 9.28
CA ALA A 148 13.43 1.41 9.50
C ALA A 148 13.29 0.27 8.48
N GLY A 149 12.12 0.12 7.85
CA GLY A 149 11.92 -0.84 6.78
C GLY A 149 10.65 -0.63 5.97
N VAL A 150 10.66 -1.20 4.76
CA VAL A 150 9.51 -1.31 3.87
C VAL A 150 9.34 -2.77 3.46
N ARG A 151 8.12 -3.30 3.50
CA ARG A 151 7.78 -4.65 3.04
C ARG A 151 6.77 -4.59 1.89
N ILE A 152 7.01 -5.36 0.83
CA ILE A 152 6.14 -5.46 -0.34
C ILE A 152 6.03 -6.93 -0.76
N TYR A 153 5.01 -7.62 -0.28
CA TYR A 153 4.86 -9.05 -0.52
C TYR A 153 3.76 -9.33 -1.54
N PHE A 154 4.12 -10.09 -2.58
CA PHE A 154 3.25 -10.54 -3.65
C PHE A 154 2.43 -9.42 -4.31
N PRO A 155 3.06 -8.28 -4.71
CA PRO A 155 2.34 -7.23 -5.43
C PRO A 155 1.83 -7.76 -6.78
N ASP A 156 0.76 -7.18 -7.29
CA ASP A 156 0.12 -7.62 -8.54
C ASP A 156 1.15 -7.74 -9.69
N PRO A 157 1.35 -8.94 -10.28
CA PRO A 157 2.49 -9.18 -11.18
C PRO A 157 2.30 -8.65 -12.60
N TRP A 158 1.06 -8.34 -12.97
CA TRP A 158 0.68 -7.84 -14.30
C TRP A 158 1.38 -8.62 -15.44
N PRO A 159 1.08 -9.92 -15.62
CA PRO A 159 1.91 -10.84 -16.41
C PRO A 159 1.97 -10.54 -17.91
N LYS A 160 1.05 -9.72 -18.43
CA LYS A 160 1.01 -9.35 -19.84
C LYS A 160 1.94 -8.15 -20.07
N LYS A 161 2.86 -8.23 -21.05
CA LYS A 161 3.84 -7.18 -21.40
C LYS A 161 3.24 -5.76 -21.44
N ARG A 162 2.08 -5.60 -22.08
CA ARG A 162 1.35 -4.31 -22.18
C ARG A 162 0.92 -3.71 -20.83
N HIS A 163 0.91 -4.49 -19.76
CA HIS A 163 0.55 -4.08 -18.41
C HIS A 163 1.75 -3.88 -17.50
N HIS A 164 2.99 -4.11 -17.95
CA HIS A 164 4.17 -4.00 -17.07
C HIS A 164 4.32 -2.60 -16.45
N LYS A 165 3.85 -1.53 -17.12
CA LYS A 165 3.75 -0.17 -16.55
C LYS A 165 2.84 -0.03 -15.33
N ARG A 166 2.05 -1.06 -15.01
CA ARG A 166 1.21 -1.15 -13.80
C ARG A 166 1.92 -1.89 -12.66
N ARG A 167 3.08 -2.50 -12.89
CA ARG A 167 3.86 -3.07 -11.79
C ARG A 167 4.26 -1.94 -10.84
N LEU A 168 4.03 -2.13 -9.54
CA LEU A 168 4.39 -1.16 -8.50
C LEU A 168 5.90 -0.88 -8.50
N VAL A 169 6.73 -1.92 -8.63
CA VAL A 169 8.19 -1.79 -8.57
C VAL A 169 8.72 -1.26 -9.90
N GLN A 170 8.82 0.07 -9.97
CA GLN A 170 9.41 0.87 -11.06
C GLN A 170 10.52 1.75 -10.49
N PRO A 171 11.44 2.28 -11.32
CA PRO A 171 12.54 3.13 -10.88
C PRO A 171 12.11 4.27 -9.95
N GLU A 172 11.08 5.03 -10.31
CA GLU A 172 10.62 6.19 -9.55
C GLU A 172 10.05 5.78 -8.17
N PHE A 173 9.35 4.65 -8.12
CA PHE A 173 8.81 4.12 -6.87
C PHE A 173 9.93 3.61 -5.95
N VAL A 174 10.94 2.93 -6.51
CA VAL A 174 12.07 2.42 -5.73
C VAL A 174 12.93 3.58 -5.19
N ALA A 175 13.19 4.61 -5.99
CA ALA A 175 13.86 5.83 -5.54
C ALA A 175 13.09 6.51 -4.40
N LEU A 176 11.76 6.60 -4.52
CA LEU A 176 10.89 7.14 -3.46
C LEU A 176 11.02 6.31 -2.18
N VAL A 177 10.88 4.99 -2.25
CA VAL A 177 11.06 4.09 -1.10
C VAL A 177 12.44 4.26 -0.47
N ALA A 178 13.51 4.28 -1.27
CA ALA A 178 14.87 4.47 -0.78
C ALA A 178 15.03 5.80 -0.02
N SER A 179 14.45 6.89 -0.54
CA SER A 179 14.50 8.19 0.14
C SER A 179 13.79 8.22 1.50
N ARG A 180 12.83 7.33 1.75
CA ARG A 180 12.09 7.25 3.02
C ARG A 180 12.75 6.33 4.04
N LEU A 181 13.65 5.45 3.61
CA LEU A 181 14.40 4.57 4.50
C LEU A 181 15.52 5.34 5.19
N LYS A 182 15.68 5.09 6.49
CA LYS A 182 16.88 5.47 7.25
C LYS A 182 18.12 4.77 6.69
N PRO A 183 19.32 5.33 6.87
CA PRO A 183 20.57 4.59 6.75
C PRO A 183 20.49 3.22 7.44
N GLY A 184 20.81 2.14 6.72
CA GLY A 184 20.70 0.76 7.21
C GLY A 184 19.28 0.17 7.25
N GLY A 185 18.24 0.95 6.90
CA GLY A 185 16.87 0.46 6.74
C GLY A 185 16.74 -0.43 5.50
N THR A 186 15.77 -1.34 5.52
CA THR A 186 15.64 -2.36 4.45
C THR A 186 14.33 -2.28 3.69
N VAL A 187 14.38 -2.48 2.37
CA VAL A 187 13.20 -2.88 1.58
C VAL A 187 13.25 -4.39 1.32
N HIS A 188 12.22 -5.10 1.78
CA HIS A 188 12.07 -6.54 1.59
C HIS A 188 10.86 -6.82 0.71
N MET A 189 11.12 -7.38 -0.47
CA MET A 189 10.10 -7.74 -1.44
C MET A 189 10.02 -9.26 -1.62
N ALA A 190 8.83 -9.75 -1.94
CA ALA A 190 8.65 -11.15 -2.33
C ALA A 190 7.68 -11.27 -3.50
N THR A 191 7.94 -12.19 -4.42
CA THR A 191 7.01 -12.51 -5.52
C THR A 191 7.20 -13.93 -5.99
N ASP A 192 6.11 -14.54 -6.43
CA ASP A 192 6.06 -15.89 -7.03
C ASP A 192 6.01 -15.84 -8.57
N TRP A 193 6.26 -14.65 -9.15
CA TRP A 193 6.31 -14.43 -10.59
C TRP A 193 7.75 -14.12 -11.02
N GLU A 194 8.40 -15.08 -11.67
CA GLU A 194 9.83 -15.03 -12.02
C GLU A 194 10.22 -13.74 -12.77
N HIS A 195 9.53 -13.42 -13.87
CA HIS A 195 9.80 -12.18 -14.63
C HIS A 195 9.54 -10.89 -13.86
N TYR A 196 8.80 -10.94 -12.76
CA TYR A 196 8.63 -9.79 -11.90
C TYR A 196 9.77 -9.74 -10.87
N ALA A 197 10.19 -10.88 -10.33
CA ALA A 197 11.38 -10.97 -9.47
C ALA A 197 12.63 -10.43 -10.18
N GLU A 198 12.85 -10.82 -11.43
CA GLU A 198 13.95 -10.33 -12.28
C GLU A 198 13.88 -8.80 -12.46
N GLN A 199 12.69 -8.26 -12.73
CA GLN A 199 12.50 -6.81 -12.84
C GLN A 199 12.76 -6.11 -11.49
N MET A 200 12.25 -6.63 -10.39
CA MET A 200 12.49 -6.09 -9.05
C MET A 200 13.98 -6.03 -8.74
N LEU A 201 14.72 -7.11 -9.02
CA LEU A 201 16.17 -7.19 -8.83
C LEU A 201 16.89 -6.12 -9.67
N ALA A 202 16.55 -6.02 -10.96
CA ALA A 202 17.17 -5.07 -11.87
C ALA A 202 16.90 -3.60 -11.45
N VAL A 203 15.65 -3.26 -11.11
CA VAL A 203 15.27 -1.90 -10.71
C VAL A 203 15.94 -1.52 -9.39
N CYS A 204 15.91 -2.40 -8.37
CA CYS A 204 16.55 -2.09 -7.09
C CYS A 204 18.07 -2.06 -7.16
N SER A 205 18.69 -2.87 -8.01
CA SER A 205 20.16 -2.84 -8.20
C SER A 205 20.62 -1.59 -8.95
N ALA A 206 19.73 -0.93 -9.69
CA ALA A 206 20.02 0.32 -10.38
C ALA A 206 19.84 1.58 -9.49
N GLU A 207 19.23 1.44 -8.31
CA GLU A 207 19.02 2.55 -7.38
C GLU A 207 20.30 2.80 -6.54
N PRO A 208 20.97 3.96 -6.69
CA PRO A 208 22.25 4.23 -6.03
C PRO A 208 22.21 4.20 -4.51
N LEU A 209 21.05 4.47 -3.91
CA LEU A 209 20.87 4.48 -2.47
C LEU A 209 20.67 3.09 -1.86
N LEU A 210 20.54 2.04 -2.68
CA LEU A 210 20.27 0.68 -2.24
C LEU A 210 21.41 -0.28 -2.57
N ARG A 211 21.68 -1.19 -1.65
CA ARG A 211 22.61 -2.32 -1.83
C ARG A 211 21.88 -3.63 -1.62
N ASN A 212 22.03 -4.57 -2.56
CA ASN A 212 21.52 -5.93 -2.38
C ASN A 212 22.30 -6.63 -1.26
N ARG A 213 21.62 -7.07 -0.19
CA ARG A 213 22.26 -7.77 0.94
C ARG A 213 22.73 -9.19 0.59
N PHE A 214 22.25 -9.73 -0.52
CA PHE A 214 22.51 -11.09 -0.98
C PHE A 214 23.11 -11.09 -2.39
N ALA A 215 23.87 -10.06 -2.76
CA ALA A 215 24.49 -9.93 -4.08
C ALA A 215 25.40 -11.12 -4.44
N ASP A 216 26.04 -11.72 -3.43
CA ASP A 216 26.95 -12.86 -3.59
C ASP A 216 26.23 -14.23 -3.63
N GLU A 217 24.93 -14.27 -3.33
CA GLU A 217 24.13 -15.49 -3.45
C GLU A 217 23.83 -15.82 -4.92
N PRO A 218 23.63 -17.11 -5.28
CA PRO A 218 23.26 -17.49 -6.63
C PRO A 218 22.00 -16.75 -7.13
N GLY A 219 22.19 -15.86 -8.11
CA GLY A 219 21.13 -15.05 -8.69
C GLY A 219 20.73 -13.81 -7.87
N GLY A 220 21.43 -13.48 -6.79
CA GLY A 220 21.18 -12.27 -5.99
C GLY A 220 19.92 -12.33 -5.13
N TRP A 221 19.38 -13.53 -4.88
CA TRP A 221 18.13 -13.73 -4.15
C TRP A 221 18.38 -13.89 -2.66
N ALA A 222 17.53 -13.27 -1.84
CA ALA A 222 17.54 -13.57 -0.42
C ALA A 222 17.00 -14.98 -0.17
N PRO A 223 17.57 -15.76 0.76
CA PRO A 223 16.92 -16.97 1.24
C PRO A 223 15.59 -16.59 1.86
N ARG A 224 14.59 -17.45 1.69
CA ARG A 224 13.29 -17.26 2.33
C ARG A 224 13.49 -17.30 3.84
N PRO A 225 13.23 -16.21 4.59
CA PRO A 225 13.49 -16.23 6.02
C PRO A 225 12.46 -17.10 6.76
N ASP A 226 12.90 -17.90 7.73
CA ASP A 226 12.04 -18.80 8.51
C ASP A 226 10.93 -18.05 9.28
N TRP A 227 11.20 -16.80 9.65
CA TRP A 227 10.24 -15.95 10.39
C TRP A 227 9.12 -15.38 9.51
N ARG A 228 9.25 -15.36 8.17
CA ARG A 228 8.17 -14.86 7.31
C ARG A 228 7.09 -15.96 7.20
N PRO A 229 5.82 -15.70 7.54
CA PRO A 229 4.76 -16.69 7.41
C PRO A 229 4.64 -17.23 5.98
N VAL A 230 4.38 -18.53 5.83
CA VAL A 230 4.11 -19.14 4.51
C VAL A 230 2.73 -18.68 4.05
N THR A 231 2.70 -17.92 2.95
CA THR A 231 1.45 -17.37 2.44
C THR A 231 0.70 -18.38 1.57
N LYS A 232 -0.59 -18.14 1.37
CA LYS A 232 -1.39 -18.88 0.37
C LYS A 232 -0.82 -18.76 -1.05
N PHE A 233 -0.14 -17.65 -1.37
CA PHE A 233 0.49 -17.42 -2.66
C PHE A 233 1.69 -18.35 -2.84
N GLU A 234 2.52 -18.49 -1.81
CA GLU A 234 3.64 -19.44 -1.81
C GLU A 234 3.19 -20.89 -1.87
N ASN A 235 2.15 -21.26 -1.10
CA ASN A 235 1.58 -22.60 -1.18
C ASN A 235 1.10 -22.90 -2.61
N ARG A 236 0.35 -21.97 -3.20
CA ARG A 236 -0.11 -22.10 -4.59
C ARG A 236 1.05 -22.14 -5.58
N ALA A 237 2.08 -21.33 -5.40
CA ALA A 237 3.26 -21.33 -6.26
C ALA A 237 3.95 -22.70 -6.22
N ARG A 238 4.13 -23.26 -5.01
CA ARG A 238 4.68 -24.61 -4.82
C ARG A 238 3.84 -25.67 -5.53
N ASP A 239 2.52 -25.62 -5.37
CA ASP A 239 1.60 -26.57 -6.00
C ASP A 239 1.64 -26.48 -7.54
N GLU A 240 1.91 -25.28 -8.08
CA GLU A 240 2.06 -25.02 -9.51
C GLU A 240 3.53 -25.18 -10.01
N GLY A 241 4.46 -25.63 -9.17
CA GLY A 241 5.87 -25.80 -9.51
C GLY A 241 6.65 -24.49 -9.75
N ARG A 242 6.11 -23.35 -9.31
CA ARG A 242 6.74 -22.03 -9.38
C ARG A 242 7.58 -21.74 -8.13
N ILE A 243 8.65 -20.98 -8.31
CA ILE A 243 9.56 -20.58 -7.23
C ILE A 243 9.20 -19.17 -6.75
N SER A 244 9.00 -19.01 -5.43
CA SER A 244 8.94 -17.68 -4.82
C SER A 244 10.35 -17.14 -4.63
N ARG A 245 10.56 -15.87 -4.97
CA ARG A 245 11.80 -15.14 -4.74
C ARG A 245 11.60 -14.07 -3.67
N ASP A 246 12.54 -14.00 -2.74
CA ASP A 246 12.69 -12.90 -1.79
C ASP A 246 13.87 -12.02 -2.23
N LEU A 247 13.71 -10.71 -2.06
CA LEU A 247 14.75 -9.71 -2.32
C LEU A 247 14.87 -8.80 -1.10
N VAL A 248 16.09 -8.59 -0.60
CA VAL A 248 16.33 -7.68 0.52
C VAL A 248 17.44 -6.70 0.15
N PHE A 249 17.05 -5.44 0.02
CA PHE A 249 17.98 -4.34 -0.22
C PHE A 249 18.07 -3.47 1.02
N GLU A 250 19.26 -2.96 1.29
CA GLU A 250 19.59 -2.08 2.40
C GLU A 250 19.91 -0.68 1.89
N ARG A 251 19.39 0.35 2.56
CA ARG A 251 19.71 1.75 2.31
C ARG A 251 21.14 2.05 2.76
N ILE A 252 21.99 2.55 1.86
CA ILE A 252 23.42 2.80 2.10
C ILE A 252 23.80 4.29 2.14
N GLY A 253 24.58 4.71 3.15
CA GLY A 253 24.78 6.16 3.40
C GLY A 253 23.47 6.73 3.90
#